data_AF-A0AAE4DGT1-F1
#
_entry.id   AF-A0AAE4DGT1-F1
#
_cell.length_a   1.000
_cell.length_b   1.000
_cell.length_c   1.000
_cell.angle_alpha   90.00
_cell.angle_beta   90.00
_cell.angle_gamma   90.00
#
_symmetry.space_group_name_H-M   'P 1'
#
loop_
_entity.id
_entity.type
_entity.pdbx_description
1 polymer ?
#
loop_
_entity_poly.entity_id
_entity_poly.type
_entity_poly.pdbx_seq_one_letter_code
_entity_poly.pdbx_strand_id
1 'polypeptide(L)'
;MPRKMTVEQTAAQDLHRIGARIRTARLANNLSMQTLAEYASTTRQTISRIESGDQRVAFATILAVLGQLDEVASTEASGGNRARTPAWQKAWQASITDPAVLIEQLNLDPALLEPARRASQLFALRIPQAYLKRIKPGDPADPLLRQVLPLGEEAGVKAGFIDDPVGDGASLQAGGVIHKYHGRALLVATGACAINCRYCFRRHFPYAKANASAGQWQQAIDYLNADNRIEEVILSGGDPLSLNDRRLSQLATALTTIPHLKRLRIHSRLPVVLPARIDAAMLEWFTGHRLQPIMVIHANHPNELDADVAKAMQRLASRGVALFNQAVLLRGVNDHVDVQMALSKRLFAIGVQPYYLHLLDRVQGAAHFELPEATASRLMRELAAKLPGYLLPRLVREVAGEPWKVPVHWTPNP
;
A
#
# COMPACT_ATOMS: atom_id res chain seq x y z
N MET A 1 -17.12 -27.39 -56.33
CA MET A 1 -16.48 -26.23 -55.66
C MET A 1 -16.25 -26.58 -54.19
N PRO A 2 -15.04 -27.00 -53.78
CA PRO A 2 -14.73 -27.14 -52.37
C PRO A 2 -14.43 -25.74 -51.80
N ARG A 3 -15.24 -25.29 -50.84
CA ARG A 3 -15.03 -24.05 -50.10
C ARG A 3 -13.67 -24.14 -49.40
N LYS A 4 -12.76 -23.21 -49.71
CA LYS A 4 -11.61 -22.90 -48.85
C LYS A 4 -12.18 -22.49 -47.49
N MET A 5 -12.30 -23.43 -46.55
CA MET A 5 -12.44 -23.11 -45.14
C MET A 5 -11.06 -22.61 -44.70
N THR A 6 -10.92 -21.30 -44.69
CA THR A 6 -9.73 -20.56 -44.29
C THR A 6 -9.52 -20.75 -42.80
N VAL A 7 -8.35 -21.28 -42.43
CA VAL A 7 -7.88 -21.50 -41.05
C VAL A 7 -8.01 -20.25 -40.17
N GLU A 8 -8.01 -19.04 -40.76
CA GLU A 8 -8.26 -17.76 -40.07
C GLU A 8 -9.72 -17.54 -39.64
N GLN A 9 -10.71 -17.98 -40.43
CA GLN A 9 -12.12 -17.80 -40.08
C GLN A 9 -12.51 -18.68 -38.89
N THR A 10 -11.95 -19.88 -38.80
CA THR A 10 -12.11 -20.77 -37.64
C THR A 10 -11.48 -20.17 -36.38
N ALA A 11 -10.27 -19.60 -36.46
CA ALA A 11 -9.62 -18.96 -35.31
C ALA A 11 -10.39 -17.71 -34.81
N ALA A 12 -10.96 -16.92 -35.72
CA ALA A 12 -11.82 -15.79 -35.38
C ALA A 12 -13.08 -16.22 -34.60
N GLN A 13 -13.72 -17.28 -35.08
CA GLN A 13 -14.92 -17.84 -34.45
C GLN A 13 -14.60 -18.44 -33.08
N ASP A 14 -13.44 -19.08 -32.93
CA ASP A 14 -12.99 -19.64 -31.66
C ASP A 14 -12.67 -18.56 -30.64
N LEU A 15 -12.00 -17.46 -31.04
CA LEU A 15 -11.76 -16.32 -30.16
C LEU A 15 -13.05 -15.63 -29.73
N HIS A 16 -14.04 -15.51 -30.61
CA HIS A 16 -15.36 -14.98 -30.25
C HIS A 16 -16.10 -15.92 -29.27
N ARG A 17 -15.98 -17.24 -29.43
CA ARG A 17 -16.52 -18.22 -28.48
C ARG A 17 -15.82 -18.15 -27.12
N ILE A 18 -14.48 -18.01 -27.11
CA ILE A 18 -13.69 -17.84 -25.89
C ILE A 18 -14.10 -16.53 -25.20
N GLY A 19 -14.19 -15.42 -25.93
CA GLY A 19 -14.63 -14.12 -25.42
C GLY A 19 -16.04 -14.17 -24.82
N ALA A 20 -16.98 -14.84 -25.47
CA ALA A 20 -18.33 -15.04 -24.95
C ALA A 20 -18.34 -15.88 -23.66
N ARG A 21 -17.52 -16.94 -23.57
CA ARG A 21 -17.37 -17.74 -22.35
C ARG A 21 -16.75 -16.95 -21.20
N ILE A 22 -15.74 -16.12 -21.48
CA ILE A 22 -15.14 -15.20 -20.51
C ILE A 22 -16.18 -14.20 -20.00
N ARG A 23 -16.99 -13.62 -20.89
CA ARG A 23 -18.10 -12.73 -20.50
C ARG A 23 -19.11 -13.44 -19.59
N THR A 24 -19.55 -14.63 -19.98
CA THR A 24 -20.50 -15.43 -19.19
C THR A 24 -19.93 -15.77 -17.81
N ALA A 25 -18.67 -16.22 -17.75
CA ALA A 25 -18.00 -16.52 -16.49
C ALA A 25 -17.84 -15.26 -15.62
N ARG A 26 -17.43 -14.13 -16.19
CA ARG A 26 -17.32 -12.86 -15.46
C ARG A 26 -18.67 -12.43 -14.87
N LEU A 27 -19.74 -12.48 -15.67
CA LEU A 27 -21.08 -12.11 -15.22
C LEU A 27 -21.62 -13.09 -14.16
N ALA A 28 -21.40 -14.39 -14.34
CA ALA A 28 -21.76 -15.42 -13.35
C ALA A 28 -21.09 -15.15 -11.99
N ASN A 29 -19.86 -14.62 -12.01
CA ASN A 29 -19.09 -14.25 -10.83
C ASN A 29 -19.35 -12.82 -10.33
N ASN A 30 -20.37 -12.10 -10.84
CA ASN A 30 -20.68 -10.70 -10.50
C ASN A 30 -19.48 -9.72 -10.62
N LEU A 31 -18.53 -10.02 -11.50
CA LEU A 31 -17.36 -9.17 -11.71
C LEU A 31 -17.68 -8.08 -12.73
N SER A 32 -17.37 -6.83 -12.40
CA SER A 32 -17.36 -5.77 -13.39
C SER A 32 -16.16 -5.95 -14.33
N MET A 33 -16.22 -5.42 -15.55
CA MET A 33 -15.06 -5.41 -16.45
C MET A 33 -13.86 -4.69 -15.83
N GLN A 34 -14.11 -3.66 -15.00
CA GLN A 34 -13.06 -2.92 -14.31
C GLN A 34 -12.37 -3.79 -13.24
N THR A 35 -13.16 -4.54 -12.46
CA THR A 35 -12.64 -5.44 -11.43
C THR A 35 -11.81 -6.56 -12.03
N LEU A 36 -12.30 -7.21 -13.10
CA LEU A 36 -11.53 -8.25 -13.78
C LEU A 36 -10.26 -7.69 -14.43
N ALA A 37 -10.33 -6.46 -14.96
CA ALA A 37 -9.16 -5.78 -15.50
C ALA A 37 -8.08 -5.54 -14.42
N GLU A 38 -8.47 -5.08 -13.24
CA GLU A 38 -7.56 -4.87 -12.11
C GLU A 38 -6.90 -6.17 -11.65
N TYR A 39 -7.67 -7.26 -11.52
CA TYR A 39 -7.13 -8.57 -11.15
C TYR A 39 -6.14 -9.11 -12.18
N ALA A 40 -6.45 -8.94 -13.47
CA ALA A 40 -5.59 -9.39 -14.56
C ALA A 40 -4.51 -8.36 -14.95
N SER A 41 -4.33 -7.27 -14.17
CA SER A 41 -3.36 -6.20 -14.44
C SER A 41 -3.47 -5.64 -15.87
N THR A 42 -4.70 -5.44 -16.34
CA THR A 42 -5.03 -4.90 -17.66
C THR A 42 -6.06 -3.78 -17.54
N THR A 43 -6.65 -3.35 -18.66
CA THR A 43 -7.63 -2.26 -18.68
C THR A 43 -9.05 -2.77 -18.94
N ARG A 44 -10.06 -2.03 -18.50
CA ARG A 44 -11.47 -2.30 -18.82
C ARG A 44 -11.70 -2.40 -20.34
N GLN A 45 -11.05 -1.56 -21.12
CA GLN A 45 -11.11 -1.59 -22.59
C GLN A 45 -10.53 -2.90 -23.13
N THR A 46 -9.44 -3.39 -22.56
CA THR A 46 -8.87 -4.69 -22.92
C THR A 46 -9.84 -5.84 -22.61
N ILE A 47 -10.52 -5.82 -21.45
CA ILE A 47 -11.55 -6.84 -21.12
C ILE A 47 -12.71 -6.78 -22.12
N SER A 48 -13.19 -5.59 -22.48
CA SER A 48 -14.23 -5.42 -23.50
C SER A 48 -13.80 -5.97 -24.88
N ARG A 49 -12.52 -5.81 -25.24
CA ARG A 49 -11.94 -6.34 -26.49
C ARG A 49 -11.82 -7.87 -26.45
N ILE A 50 -11.45 -8.43 -25.31
CA ILE A 50 -11.42 -9.89 -25.10
C ILE A 50 -12.82 -10.49 -25.23
N GLU A 51 -13.82 -9.88 -24.58
CA GLU A 51 -15.21 -10.38 -24.61
C GLU A 51 -15.87 -10.31 -25.98
N SER A 52 -15.38 -9.42 -26.86
CA SER A 52 -15.80 -9.31 -28.26
C SER A 52 -14.99 -10.18 -29.22
N GLY A 53 -14.00 -10.93 -28.72
CA GLY A 53 -13.15 -11.80 -29.54
C GLY A 53 -12.15 -11.05 -30.43
N ASP A 54 -11.69 -9.85 -30.03
CA ASP A 54 -10.73 -9.06 -30.80
C ASP A 54 -9.37 -9.77 -30.89
N GLN A 55 -8.99 -10.16 -32.11
CA GLN A 55 -7.77 -10.91 -32.42
C GLN A 55 -6.47 -10.14 -32.10
N ARG A 56 -6.56 -8.82 -31.91
CA ARG A 56 -5.40 -7.96 -31.61
C ARG A 56 -5.03 -7.98 -30.13
N VAL A 57 -5.79 -8.65 -29.27
CA VAL A 57 -5.43 -8.81 -27.86
C VAL A 57 -4.38 -9.93 -27.74
N ALA A 58 -3.27 -9.65 -27.07
CA ALA A 58 -2.21 -10.63 -26.86
C ALA A 58 -2.74 -11.87 -26.11
N PHE A 59 -2.37 -13.06 -26.59
CA PHE A 59 -2.83 -14.34 -26.01
C PHE A 59 -2.47 -14.47 -24.52
N ALA A 60 -1.29 -13.98 -24.11
CA ALA A 60 -0.88 -13.94 -22.71
C ALA A 60 -1.86 -13.14 -21.81
N THR A 61 -2.46 -12.08 -22.33
CA THR A 61 -3.48 -11.30 -21.60
C THR A 61 -4.79 -12.07 -21.49
N ILE A 62 -5.18 -12.84 -22.52
CA ILE A 62 -6.35 -13.71 -22.47
C ILE A 62 -6.14 -14.82 -21.41
N LEU A 63 -4.95 -15.42 -21.37
CA LEU A 63 -4.59 -16.41 -20.34
C LEU A 63 -4.59 -15.82 -18.92
N ALA A 64 -4.07 -14.61 -18.73
CA ALA A 64 -4.11 -13.93 -17.44
C ALA A 64 -5.55 -13.70 -16.96
N VAL A 65 -6.46 -13.32 -17.86
CA VAL A 65 -7.88 -13.14 -17.55
C VAL A 65 -8.56 -14.48 -17.23
N LEU A 66 -8.28 -15.53 -18.00
CA LEU A 66 -8.80 -16.88 -17.73
C LEU A 66 -8.32 -17.41 -16.38
N GLY A 67 -7.03 -17.25 -16.06
CA GLY A 67 -6.49 -17.66 -14.76
C GLY A 67 -7.16 -16.96 -13.58
N GLN A 68 -7.54 -15.68 -13.72
CA GLN A 68 -8.31 -14.99 -12.68
C GLN A 68 -9.75 -15.49 -12.56
N LEU A 69 -10.39 -15.87 -13.66
CA LEU A 69 -11.74 -16.46 -13.63
C LEU A 69 -11.74 -17.88 -13.07
N ASP A 70 -10.74 -18.70 -13.40
CA ASP A 70 -10.55 -20.03 -12.83
C ASP A 70 -10.25 -19.96 -11.33
N GLU A 71 -9.48 -18.95 -10.88
CA GLU A 71 -9.27 -18.66 -9.46
C GLU A 71 -10.55 -18.32 -8.69
N VAL A 72 -11.56 -17.77 -9.37
CA VAL A 72 -12.89 -17.43 -8.79
C VAL A 72 -13.82 -18.65 -8.84
N ALA A 73 -13.80 -19.43 -9.93
CA ALA A 73 -14.60 -20.65 -10.06
C ALA A 73 -14.12 -21.78 -9.10
N SER A 74 -12.81 -21.88 -8.87
CA SER A 74 -12.22 -22.86 -7.94
C SER A 74 -12.63 -22.63 -6.48
N THR A 75 -13.06 -21.41 -6.14
CA THR A 75 -13.65 -21.08 -4.83
C THR A 75 -15.11 -21.53 -4.68
N GLU A 76 -15.81 -21.89 -5.77
CA GLU A 76 -17.20 -22.35 -5.73
C GLU A 76 -17.33 -23.88 -5.61
N ALA A 77 -16.31 -24.64 -6.06
CA ALA A 77 -16.34 -26.11 -6.05
C ALA A 77 -16.15 -26.74 -4.64
N SER A 78 -15.63 -25.97 -3.68
CA SER A 78 -15.63 -26.34 -2.26
C SER A 78 -16.94 -25.87 -1.62
N GLY A 79 -17.95 -26.74 -1.57
CA GLY A 79 -19.29 -26.45 -1.07
C GLY A 79 -19.32 -25.56 0.18
N GLY A 80 -19.79 -24.33 0.03
CA GLY A 80 -19.92 -23.34 1.09
C GLY A 80 -20.47 -22.03 0.56
N ASN A 81 -21.76 -21.78 0.82
CA ASN A 81 -22.46 -20.49 0.84
C ASN A 81 -21.77 -19.31 0.11
N ARG A 82 -22.30 -18.88 -1.06
CA ARG A 82 -21.82 -17.72 -1.86
C ARG A 82 -21.13 -16.67 -0.99
N ALA A 83 -19.79 -16.69 -0.96
CA ALA A 83 -19.02 -15.86 -0.04
C ALA A 83 -19.29 -14.38 -0.35
N ARG A 84 -20.03 -13.70 0.53
CA ARG A 84 -20.29 -12.27 0.41
C ARG A 84 -18.94 -11.54 0.39
N THR A 85 -18.73 -10.68 -0.60
CA THR A 85 -17.56 -9.79 -0.65
C THR A 85 -17.35 -9.11 0.72
N PRO A 86 -16.18 -9.28 1.37
CA PRO A 86 -15.86 -8.65 2.63
C PRO A 86 -16.15 -7.15 2.66
N ALA A 87 -16.61 -6.65 3.81
CA ALA A 87 -16.99 -5.25 3.96
C ALA A 87 -15.83 -4.29 3.63
N TRP A 88 -14.60 -4.64 3.99
CA TRP A 88 -13.42 -3.83 3.69
C TRP A 88 -13.15 -3.73 2.19
N GLN A 89 -13.39 -4.79 1.41
CA GLN A 89 -13.19 -4.76 -0.04
C GLN A 89 -14.22 -3.84 -0.71
N LYS A 90 -15.48 -3.88 -0.26
CA LYS A 90 -16.51 -2.95 -0.73
C LYS A 90 -16.16 -1.50 -0.39
N ALA A 91 -15.70 -1.27 0.85
CA ALA A 91 -15.28 0.06 1.29
C ALA A 91 -14.05 0.57 0.52
N TRP A 92 -13.12 -0.32 0.15
CA TRP A 92 -11.99 0.04 -0.72
C TRP A 92 -12.42 0.35 -2.15
N GLN A 93 -13.32 -0.45 -2.74
CA GLN A 93 -13.90 -0.19 -4.07
C GLN A 93 -14.63 1.16 -4.13
N ALA A 94 -15.22 1.60 -3.02
CA ALA A 94 -15.88 2.90 -2.90
C ALA A 94 -14.91 4.08 -2.65
N SER A 95 -13.60 3.90 -2.85
CA SER A 95 -12.63 4.98 -2.69
C SER A 95 -12.81 6.07 -3.75
N ILE A 96 -12.58 7.32 -3.36
CA ILE A 96 -12.54 8.44 -4.29
C ILE A 96 -11.25 8.38 -5.07
N THR A 97 -11.36 8.39 -6.39
CA THR A 97 -10.21 8.42 -7.33
C THR A 97 -10.26 9.60 -8.29
N ASP A 98 -11.34 10.38 -8.30
CA ASP A 98 -11.49 11.58 -9.14
C ASP A 98 -11.34 12.83 -8.27
N PRO A 99 -10.37 13.73 -8.57
CA PRO A 99 -10.24 15.02 -7.89
C PRO A 99 -11.51 15.86 -7.87
N ALA A 100 -12.35 15.81 -8.91
CA ALA A 100 -13.62 16.55 -8.94
C ALA A 100 -14.55 16.12 -7.81
N VAL A 101 -14.69 14.80 -7.62
CA VAL A 101 -15.52 14.22 -6.56
C VAL A 101 -14.97 14.58 -5.18
N LEU A 102 -13.65 14.58 -5.01
CA LEU A 102 -13.03 14.99 -3.74
C LEU A 102 -13.33 16.45 -3.40
N ILE A 103 -13.10 17.35 -4.36
CA ILE A 103 -13.30 18.80 -4.20
C ILE A 103 -14.76 19.12 -3.88
N GLU A 104 -15.68 18.49 -4.62
CA GLU A 104 -17.12 18.63 -4.38
C GLU A 104 -17.54 18.13 -2.99
N GLN A 105 -17.16 16.89 -2.62
CA GLN A 105 -17.57 16.30 -1.34
C GLN A 105 -17.02 17.04 -0.12
N LEU A 106 -15.85 17.66 -0.25
CA LEU A 106 -15.24 18.44 0.81
C LEU A 106 -15.56 19.93 0.73
N ASN A 107 -16.42 20.38 -0.21
CA ASN A 107 -16.75 21.79 -0.40
C ASN A 107 -15.51 22.68 -0.51
N LEU A 108 -14.54 22.25 -1.32
CA LEU A 108 -13.28 22.97 -1.55
C LEU A 108 -13.43 23.92 -2.75
N ASP A 109 -12.52 24.88 -2.85
CA ASP A 109 -12.48 25.83 -3.96
C ASP A 109 -12.34 25.11 -5.32
N PRO A 110 -13.28 25.29 -6.27
CA PRO A 110 -13.18 24.72 -7.62
C PRO A 110 -11.90 25.04 -8.37
N ALA A 111 -11.20 26.14 -8.03
CA ALA A 111 -9.91 26.49 -8.62
C ALA A 111 -8.82 25.42 -8.39
N LEU A 112 -8.99 24.54 -7.39
CA LEU A 112 -8.08 23.44 -7.11
C LEU A 112 -8.17 22.30 -8.15
N LEU A 113 -9.22 22.25 -8.96
CA LEU A 113 -9.52 21.09 -9.82
C LEU A 113 -8.46 20.86 -10.90
N GLU A 114 -8.12 21.88 -11.69
CA GLU A 114 -7.18 21.72 -12.80
C GLU A 114 -5.76 21.37 -12.33
N PRO A 115 -5.19 22.03 -11.31
CA PRO A 115 -3.95 21.57 -10.68
C PRO A 115 -4.03 20.12 -10.18
N ALA A 116 -5.11 19.74 -9.51
CA ALA A 116 -5.27 18.39 -8.97
C ALA A 116 -5.41 17.32 -10.05
N ARG A 117 -6.09 17.61 -11.17
CA ARG A 117 -6.19 16.72 -12.34
C ARG A 117 -4.81 16.46 -12.94
N ARG A 118 -4.01 17.50 -13.18
CA ARG A 118 -2.64 17.36 -13.70
C ARG A 118 -1.75 16.54 -12.76
N ALA A 119 -1.78 16.84 -11.46
CA ALA A 119 -1.01 16.09 -10.47
C ALA A 119 -1.46 14.62 -10.33
N SER A 120 -2.75 14.34 -10.55
CA SER A 120 -3.30 12.98 -10.54
C SER A 120 -2.86 12.13 -11.74
N GLN A 121 -2.48 12.74 -12.86
CA GLN A 121 -1.90 12.03 -14.00
C GLN A 121 -0.49 11.52 -13.67
N LEU A 122 0.26 12.24 -12.83
CA LEU A 122 1.60 11.85 -12.37
C LEU A 122 1.54 10.80 -11.27
N PHE A 123 0.60 10.97 -10.33
CA PHE A 123 0.38 10.02 -9.25
C PHE A 123 -1.10 10.05 -8.87
N ALA A 124 -1.82 8.97 -9.16
CA ALA A 124 -3.27 8.91 -9.05
C ALA A 124 -3.78 9.31 -7.66
N LEU A 125 -4.98 9.89 -7.61
CA LEU A 125 -5.72 10.07 -6.38
C LEU A 125 -6.33 8.73 -5.95
N ARG A 126 -6.26 8.43 -4.65
CA ARG A 126 -7.08 7.38 -4.04
C ARG A 126 -7.27 7.67 -2.56
N ILE A 127 -8.52 7.76 -2.11
CA ILE A 127 -8.89 8.04 -0.72
C ILE A 127 -10.08 7.16 -0.31
N PRO A 128 -9.95 6.30 0.72
CA PRO A 128 -11.10 5.56 1.25
C PRO A 128 -12.07 6.50 1.96
N GLN A 129 -13.37 6.20 1.89
CA GLN A 129 -14.39 7.02 2.59
C GLN A 129 -14.16 7.12 4.11
N ALA A 130 -13.61 6.08 4.74
CA ALA A 130 -13.26 6.13 6.16
C ALA A 130 -12.16 7.16 6.48
N TYR A 131 -11.28 7.47 5.53
CA TYR A 131 -10.30 8.54 5.69
C TYR A 131 -10.93 9.92 5.44
N LEU A 132 -11.72 10.03 4.38
CA LEU A 132 -12.40 11.27 4.01
C LEU A 132 -13.23 11.85 5.16
N LYS A 133 -13.97 11.00 5.90
CA LYS A 133 -14.82 11.43 7.03
C LYS A 133 -14.07 12.15 8.16
N ARG A 134 -12.74 12.02 8.23
CA ARG A 134 -11.89 12.68 9.22
C ARG A 134 -11.33 14.02 8.74
N ILE A 135 -11.49 14.33 7.45
CA ILE A 135 -11.07 15.61 6.87
C ILE A 135 -12.17 16.63 7.14
N LYS A 136 -11.78 17.82 7.62
CA LYS A 136 -12.71 18.94 7.82
C LYS A 136 -13.13 19.53 6.46
N PRO A 137 -14.44 19.52 6.10
CA PRO A 137 -14.91 20.15 4.87
C PRO A 137 -14.70 21.66 4.88
N GLY A 138 -14.41 22.23 3.71
CA GLY A 138 -14.16 23.66 3.50
C GLY A 138 -12.79 24.14 3.96
N ASP A 139 -11.92 23.25 4.47
CA ASP A 139 -10.61 23.61 5.02
C ASP A 139 -9.47 23.06 4.14
N PRO A 140 -8.92 23.86 3.20
CA PRO A 140 -7.81 23.42 2.35
C PRO A 140 -6.50 23.22 3.15
N ALA A 141 -6.42 23.72 4.38
CA ALA A 141 -5.27 23.56 5.26
C ALA A 141 -5.40 22.33 6.18
N ASP A 142 -6.50 21.57 6.11
CA ASP A 142 -6.68 20.36 6.92
C ASP A 142 -5.48 19.40 6.75
N PRO A 143 -4.86 18.95 7.86
CA PRO A 143 -3.62 18.18 7.81
C PRO A 143 -3.79 16.78 7.22
N LEU A 144 -5.01 16.22 7.20
CA LEU A 144 -5.29 14.95 6.53
C LEU A 144 -5.50 15.18 5.03
N LEU A 145 -6.21 16.25 4.64
CA LEU A 145 -6.36 16.63 3.24
C LEU A 145 -5.02 16.87 2.57
N ARG A 146 -4.13 17.62 3.22
CA ARG A 146 -2.79 17.92 2.70
C ARG A 146 -1.99 16.66 2.35
N GLN A 147 -2.24 15.53 3.04
CA GLN A 147 -1.55 14.28 2.77
C GLN A 147 -2.06 13.53 1.51
N VAL A 148 -3.20 13.93 0.94
CA VAL A 148 -3.89 13.18 -0.13
C VAL A 148 -4.35 14.03 -1.31
N LEU A 149 -4.57 15.34 -1.14
CA LEU A 149 -4.98 16.24 -2.22
C LEU A 149 -3.81 16.40 -3.20
N PRO A 150 -3.97 16.01 -4.48
CA PRO A 150 -2.95 16.24 -5.49
C PRO A 150 -2.79 17.73 -5.75
N LEU A 151 -1.56 18.23 -5.71
CA LEU A 151 -1.26 19.65 -5.91
C LEU A 151 -0.45 19.89 -7.17
N GLY A 152 -0.67 21.04 -7.83
CA GLY A 152 0.09 21.41 -9.03
C GLY A 152 1.60 21.49 -8.80
N GLU A 153 2.03 21.83 -7.58
CA GLU A 153 3.44 21.88 -7.16
C GLU A 153 4.17 20.53 -7.31
N GLU A 154 3.44 19.42 -7.34
CA GLU A 154 4.02 18.08 -7.51
C GLU A 154 4.57 17.82 -8.91
N ALA A 155 4.16 18.61 -9.90
CA ALA A 155 4.69 18.52 -11.26
C ALA A 155 6.07 19.20 -11.41
N GLY A 156 6.48 20.02 -10.44
CA GLY A 156 7.74 20.75 -10.49
C GLY A 156 8.94 19.83 -10.21
N VAL A 157 9.93 19.83 -11.10
CA VAL A 157 11.24 19.20 -10.84
C VAL A 157 12.02 20.06 -9.86
N LYS A 158 12.53 19.46 -8.78
CA LYS A 158 13.33 20.16 -7.77
C LYS A 158 14.67 19.47 -7.60
N ALA A 159 15.75 20.26 -7.59
CA ALA A 159 17.10 19.74 -7.39
C ALA A 159 17.20 18.92 -6.09
N GLY A 160 17.84 17.75 -6.18
CA GLY A 160 17.99 16.82 -5.05
C GLY A 160 16.78 15.94 -4.76
N PHE A 161 15.68 16.08 -5.52
CA PHE A 161 14.53 15.17 -5.47
C PHE A 161 14.59 14.20 -6.65
N ILE A 162 14.59 12.90 -6.37
CA ILE A 162 14.81 11.84 -7.36
C ILE A 162 13.74 10.74 -7.26
N ASP A 163 13.72 9.81 -8.21
CA ASP A 163 12.68 8.77 -8.27
C ASP A 163 12.87 7.66 -7.23
N ASP A 164 14.12 7.31 -6.91
CA ASP A 164 14.48 6.31 -5.89
C ASP A 164 15.39 6.92 -4.80
N PRO A 165 14.83 7.76 -3.90
CA PRO A 165 15.63 8.45 -2.88
C PRO A 165 16.17 7.50 -1.79
N VAL A 166 15.65 6.29 -1.72
CA VAL A 166 16.00 5.31 -0.69
C VAL A 166 16.94 4.22 -1.22
N GLY A 167 17.19 4.13 -2.53
CA GLY A 167 17.99 3.06 -3.14
C GLY A 167 17.33 1.69 -3.06
N ASP A 168 15.99 1.63 -3.11
CA ASP A 168 15.24 0.36 -3.16
C ASP A 168 15.60 -0.45 -4.41
N GLY A 169 15.81 0.21 -5.56
CA GLY A 169 16.14 -0.44 -6.83
C GLY A 169 17.50 -1.13 -6.82
N ALA A 170 18.53 -0.47 -6.28
CA ALA A 170 19.88 -1.05 -6.16
C ALA A 170 19.94 -2.25 -5.20
N SER A 171 18.96 -2.36 -4.31
CA SER A 171 18.89 -3.43 -3.29
C SER A 171 17.89 -4.53 -3.67
N LEU A 172 17.28 -4.46 -4.85
CA LEU A 172 16.30 -5.42 -5.33
C LEU A 172 16.99 -6.73 -5.73
N GLN A 173 16.42 -7.83 -5.25
CA GLN A 173 16.86 -9.20 -5.43
C GLN A 173 15.74 -10.01 -6.09
N ALA A 174 15.96 -11.31 -6.29
CA ALA A 174 15.00 -12.22 -6.90
C ALA A 174 13.63 -12.20 -6.19
N GLY A 175 12.55 -12.39 -6.97
CA GLY A 175 11.20 -12.50 -6.44
C GLY A 175 10.64 -11.25 -5.75
N GLY A 176 11.21 -10.05 -5.98
CA GLY A 176 10.73 -8.81 -5.36
C GLY A 176 11.22 -8.60 -3.93
N VAL A 177 12.31 -9.27 -3.53
CA VAL A 177 12.97 -9.07 -2.25
C VAL A 177 13.85 -7.82 -2.30
N ILE A 178 13.75 -6.94 -1.30
CA ILE A 178 14.66 -5.82 -1.06
C ILE A 178 15.46 -6.16 0.19
N HIS A 179 16.76 -6.40 0.03
CA HIS A 179 17.64 -6.81 1.13
C HIS A 179 18.73 -5.74 1.36
N LYS A 180 18.41 -4.76 2.20
CA LYS A 180 19.29 -3.63 2.54
C LYS A 180 20.10 -3.81 3.80
N TYR A 181 19.56 -4.56 4.75
CA TYR A 181 20.03 -4.54 6.12
C TYR A 181 20.25 -5.95 6.63
N HIS A 182 21.28 -6.12 7.44
CA HIS A 182 21.54 -7.38 8.12
C HIS A 182 20.33 -7.83 8.95
N GLY A 183 20.07 -9.14 8.96
CA GLY A 183 19.06 -9.76 9.81
C GLY A 183 17.63 -9.71 9.28
N ARG A 184 17.36 -8.96 8.20
CA ARG A 184 15.99 -8.74 7.72
C ARG A 184 15.89 -8.44 6.23
N ALA A 185 14.84 -8.93 5.60
CA ALA A 185 14.53 -8.64 4.20
C ALA A 185 13.10 -8.14 4.05
N LEU A 186 12.88 -7.24 3.09
CA LEU A 186 11.56 -6.72 2.75
C LEU A 186 11.05 -7.43 1.49
N LEU A 187 9.82 -7.92 1.51
CA LEU A 187 9.15 -8.49 0.35
C LEU A 187 8.10 -7.50 -0.18
N VAL A 188 8.26 -7.09 -1.44
CA VAL A 188 7.28 -6.26 -2.14
C VAL A 188 6.08 -7.14 -2.51
N ALA A 189 5.07 -7.14 -1.64
CA ALA A 189 3.91 -8.01 -1.75
C ALA A 189 2.95 -7.56 -2.87
N THR A 190 2.84 -6.26 -3.10
CA THR A 190 1.93 -5.64 -4.09
C THR A 190 2.33 -4.20 -4.36
N GLY A 191 1.94 -3.65 -5.52
CA GLY A 191 2.01 -2.21 -5.80
C GLY A 191 0.74 -1.43 -5.48
N ALA A 192 -0.34 -2.12 -5.11
CA ALA A 192 -1.61 -1.48 -4.79
C ALA A 192 -1.58 -0.84 -3.39
N CYS A 193 -2.23 0.32 -3.27
CA CYS A 193 -2.50 1.00 -2.00
C CYS A 193 -3.99 1.34 -1.90
N ALA A 194 -4.56 1.35 -0.68
CA ALA A 194 -5.89 1.92 -0.47
C ALA A 194 -5.89 3.45 -0.39
N ILE A 195 -4.72 4.06 -0.17
CA ILE A 195 -4.55 5.52 -0.14
C ILE A 195 -3.25 5.92 -0.83
N ASN A 196 -3.28 6.97 -1.64
CA ASN A 196 -2.10 7.47 -2.32
C ASN A 196 -1.56 8.71 -1.59
N CYS A 197 -0.62 8.47 -0.67
CA CYS A 197 0.03 9.53 0.12
C CYS A 197 0.85 10.45 -0.79
N ARG A 198 0.63 11.77 -0.77
CA ARG A 198 1.37 12.70 -1.64
C ARG A 198 2.87 12.79 -1.32
N TYR A 199 3.27 12.31 -0.16
CA TYR A 199 4.66 12.18 0.30
C TYR A 199 5.24 10.76 0.10
N CYS A 200 4.59 9.88 -0.67
CA CYS A 200 5.03 8.49 -0.83
C CYS A 200 6.40 8.39 -1.54
N PHE A 201 7.43 7.93 -0.82
CA PHE A 201 8.78 7.74 -1.38
C PHE A 201 8.86 6.64 -2.46
N ARG A 202 7.84 5.77 -2.56
CA ARG A 202 7.72 4.74 -3.60
C ARG A 202 6.74 5.09 -4.73
N ARG A 203 6.34 6.36 -4.87
CA ARG A 203 5.39 6.76 -5.92
C ARG A 203 5.89 6.46 -7.34
N HIS A 204 7.21 6.38 -7.54
CA HIS A 204 7.87 6.06 -8.81
C HIS A 204 8.44 4.63 -8.87
N PHE A 205 8.21 3.81 -7.84
CA PHE A 205 8.78 2.47 -7.78
C PHE A 205 8.20 1.56 -8.89
N PRO A 206 9.03 0.77 -9.60
CA PRO A 206 8.59 -0.02 -10.76
C PRO A 206 7.89 -1.32 -10.35
N TYR A 207 6.72 -1.23 -9.69
CA TYR A 207 5.99 -2.37 -9.13
C TYR A 207 5.70 -3.48 -10.13
N ALA A 208 5.46 -3.16 -11.42
CA ALA A 208 5.21 -4.16 -12.45
C ALA A 208 6.34 -5.19 -12.61
N LYS A 209 7.58 -4.81 -12.26
CA LYS A 209 8.77 -5.67 -12.35
C LYS A 209 9.14 -6.35 -11.02
N ALA A 210 8.62 -5.86 -9.91
CA ALA A 210 9.04 -6.25 -8.55
C ALA A 210 7.90 -6.86 -7.72
N ASN A 211 6.71 -7.07 -8.29
CA ASN A 211 5.55 -7.59 -7.56
C ASN A 211 5.65 -9.11 -7.37
N ALA A 212 5.89 -9.52 -6.13
CA ALA A 212 6.04 -10.92 -5.80
C ALA A 212 4.71 -11.72 -5.97
N SER A 213 3.54 -11.07 -5.87
CA SER A 213 2.22 -11.72 -5.98
C SER A 213 1.85 -12.19 -7.39
N ALA A 214 2.67 -11.91 -8.40
CA ALA A 214 2.48 -12.35 -9.78
C ALA A 214 3.06 -13.75 -10.04
N GLY A 215 2.99 -14.66 -9.05
CA GLY A 215 3.55 -16.02 -9.13
C GLY A 215 5.05 -16.11 -8.83
N GLN A 216 5.66 -15.04 -8.30
CA GLN A 216 7.10 -14.97 -8.03
C GLN A 216 7.48 -15.22 -6.57
N TRP A 217 6.52 -15.48 -5.67
CA TRP A 217 6.81 -15.72 -4.26
C TRP A 217 7.77 -16.89 -4.04
N GLN A 218 7.77 -17.93 -4.89
CA GLN A 218 8.70 -19.03 -4.73
C GLN A 218 10.16 -18.57 -4.80
N GLN A 219 10.52 -17.69 -5.74
CA GLN A 219 11.88 -17.14 -5.84
C GLN A 219 12.26 -16.32 -4.60
N ALA A 220 11.29 -15.60 -4.02
CA ALA A 220 11.51 -14.88 -2.77
C ALA A 220 11.72 -15.84 -1.60
N ILE A 221 10.92 -16.90 -1.49
CA ILE A 221 11.08 -17.95 -0.48
C ILE A 221 12.44 -18.62 -0.62
N ASP A 222 12.86 -18.97 -1.84
CA ASP A 222 14.16 -19.59 -2.10
C ASP A 222 15.31 -18.67 -1.69
N TYR A 223 15.23 -17.37 -2.03
CA TYR A 223 16.20 -16.37 -1.61
C TYR A 223 16.32 -16.27 -0.07
N LEU A 224 15.17 -16.20 0.61
CA LEU A 224 15.11 -16.10 2.08
C LEU A 224 15.62 -17.37 2.75
N ASN A 225 15.37 -18.54 2.15
CA ASN A 225 15.81 -19.82 2.66
C ASN A 225 17.33 -20.02 2.49
N ALA A 226 17.92 -19.43 1.44
CA ALA A 226 19.35 -19.53 1.15
C ALA A 226 20.25 -18.73 2.11
N ASP A 227 19.73 -17.67 2.76
CA ASP A 227 20.50 -16.85 3.70
C ASP A 227 20.00 -17.01 5.15
N ASN A 228 20.71 -17.86 5.91
CA ASN A 228 20.37 -18.18 7.31
C ASN A 228 20.52 -17.00 8.29
N ARG A 229 21.09 -15.88 7.86
CA ARG A 229 21.24 -14.66 8.68
C ARG A 229 19.97 -13.84 8.69
N ILE A 230 19.04 -14.06 7.75
CA ILE A 230 17.76 -13.34 7.69
C ILE A 230 16.82 -13.93 8.73
N GLU A 231 16.55 -13.24 9.82
CA GLU A 231 15.65 -13.75 10.87
C GLU A 231 14.26 -13.10 10.84
N GLU A 232 14.06 -12.09 9.99
CA GLU A 232 12.82 -11.34 9.87
C GLU A 232 12.47 -11.03 8.42
N VAL A 233 11.20 -11.23 8.08
CA VAL A 233 10.65 -10.81 6.78
C VAL A 233 9.64 -9.70 7.00
N ILE A 234 9.73 -8.66 6.16
CA ILE A 234 8.85 -7.50 6.19
C ILE A 234 7.96 -7.52 4.95
N LEU A 235 6.65 -7.71 5.10
CA LEU A 235 5.71 -7.49 4.01
C LEU A 235 5.48 -5.99 3.83
N SER A 236 5.72 -5.50 2.62
CA SER A 236 5.57 -4.09 2.25
C SER A 236 5.31 -3.98 0.73
N GLY A 237 5.63 -2.83 0.12
CA GLY A 237 5.36 -2.50 -1.27
C GLY A 237 4.56 -1.21 -1.32
N GLY A 238 3.42 -1.24 -2.02
CA GLY A 238 2.34 -0.28 -1.84
C GLY A 238 1.73 -0.44 -0.44
N ASP A 239 0.75 -1.32 -0.30
CA ASP A 239 0.28 -1.79 1.01
C ASP A 239 -0.02 -3.30 0.98
N PRO A 240 0.71 -4.13 1.74
CA PRO A 240 0.55 -5.58 1.70
C PRO A 240 -0.86 -6.06 2.08
N LEU A 241 -1.57 -5.32 2.95
CA LEU A 241 -2.92 -5.69 3.36
C LEU A 241 -3.97 -5.40 2.28
N SER A 242 -3.57 -4.82 1.13
CA SER A 242 -4.46 -4.72 -0.03
C SER A 242 -4.70 -6.09 -0.69
N LEU A 243 -3.85 -7.09 -0.42
CA LEU A 243 -4.06 -8.46 -0.88
C LEU A 243 -5.17 -9.14 -0.07
N ASN A 244 -5.86 -10.09 -0.73
CA ASN A 244 -6.86 -10.92 -0.05
C ASN A 244 -6.20 -11.89 0.96
N ASP A 245 -6.98 -12.32 1.95
CA ASP A 245 -6.47 -13.17 3.04
C ASP A 245 -5.99 -14.54 2.56
N ARG A 246 -6.57 -15.10 1.49
CA ARG A 246 -6.10 -16.37 0.88
C ARG A 246 -4.64 -16.25 0.45
N ARG A 247 -4.32 -15.19 -0.30
CA ARG A 247 -2.97 -14.90 -0.81
C ARG A 247 -1.97 -14.63 0.31
N LEU A 248 -2.36 -13.83 1.30
CA LEU A 248 -1.51 -13.54 2.45
C LEU A 248 -1.27 -14.77 3.33
N SER A 249 -2.30 -15.60 3.53
CA SER A 249 -2.20 -16.87 4.26
C SER A 249 -1.27 -17.87 3.58
N GLN A 250 -1.35 -18.01 2.25
CA GLN A 250 -0.41 -18.84 1.48
C GLN A 250 1.03 -18.36 1.65
N LEU A 251 1.27 -17.05 1.53
CA LEU A 251 2.59 -16.47 1.70
C LEU A 251 3.12 -16.66 3.14
N ALA A 252 2.30 -16.36 4.15
CA ALA A 252 2.67 -16.54 5.56
C ALA A 252 2.97 -18.01 5.87
N THR A 253 2.16 -18.94 5.36
CA THR A 253 2.39 -20.38 5.50
C THR A 253 3.74 -20.78 4.89
N ALA A 254 4.04 -20.33 3.66
CA ALA A 254 5.31 -20.61 3.00
C ALA A 254 6.50 -20.07 3.82
N LEU A 255 6.40 -18.84 4.35
CA LEU A 255 7.43 -18.26 5.21
C LEU A 255 7.67 -19.07 6.49
N THR A 256 6.63 -19.70 7.05
CA THR A 256 6.77 -20.51 8.27
C THR A 256 7.54 -21.81 8.05
N THR A 257 7.76 -22.23 6.79
CA THR A 257 8.60 -23.39 6.47
C THR A 257 10.10 -23.11 6.62
N ILE A 258 10.53 -21.83 6.60
CA ILE A 258 11.95 -21.43 6.68
C ILE A 258 12.42 -21.40 8.14
N PRO A 259 13.23 -22.37 8.63
CA PRO A 259 13.43 -22.59 10.07
C PRO A 259 14.05 -21.40 10.83
N HIS A 260 14.96 -20.66 10.21
CA HIS A 260 15.67 -19.54 10.84
C HIS A 260 14.87 -18.24 10.90
N LEU A 261 13.73 -18.13 10.19
CA LEU A 261 12.84 -16.98 10.34
C LEU A 261 12.16 -17.00 11.72
N LYS A 262 12.20 -15.87 12.41
CA LYS A 262 11.64 -15.69 13.76
C LYS A 262 10.45 -14.74 13.77
N ARG A 263 10.43 -13.75 12.86
CA ARG A 263 9.49 -12.63 12.88
C ARG A 263 8.88 -12.40 11.50
N LEU A 264 7.56 -12.13 11.49
CA LEU A 264 6.84 -11.61 10.34
C LEU A 264 6.37 -10.20 10.68
N ARG A 265 6.91 -9.22 9.97
CA ARG A 265 6.54 -7.82 10.12
C ARG A 265 5.71 -7.34 8.94
N ILE A 266 4.66 -6.56 9.20
CA ILE A 266 3.85 -5.93 8.17
C ILE A 266 3.99 -4.42 8.29
N HIS A 267 4.37 -3.75 7.19
CA HIS A 267 4.29 -2.31 7.07
C HIS A 267 3.02 -1.96 6.30
N SER A 268 2.04 -1.35 6.97
CA SER A 268 0.74 -1.08 6.37
C SER A 268 0.09 0.19 6.90
N ARG A 269 -0.47 0.98 6.00
CA ARG A 269 -1.30 2.15 6.31
C ARG A 269 -2.79 1.81 6.36
N LEU A 270 -3.20 0.65 5.84
CA LEU A 270 -4.60 0.19 5.85
C LEU A 270 -5.27 0.19 7.23
N PRO A 271 -4.63 -0.17 8.36
CA PRO A 271 -5.29 -0.08 9.66
C PRO A 271 -5.70 1.35 10.05
N VAL A 272 -5.02 2.36 9.50
CA VAL A 272 -5.31 3.78 9.72
C VAL A 272 -6.38 4.28 8.75
N VAL A 273 -6.31 3.89 7.47
CA VAL A 273 -7.14 4.50 6.41
C VAL A 273 -8.37 3.68 6.03
N LEU A 274 -8.34 2.38 6.34
CA LEU A 274 -9.43 1.42 6.13
C LEU A 274 -9.46 0.40 7.30
N PRO A 275 -9.83 0.82 8.52
CA PRO A 275 -9.72 -0.02 9.73
C PRO A 275 -10.49 -1.34 9.65
N ALA A 276 -11.56 -1.38 8.84
CA ALA A 276 -12.35 -2.58 8.58
C ALA A 276 -11.54 -3.74 7.99
N ARG A 277 -10.34 -3.49 7.42
CA ARG A 277 -9.43 -4.53 6.94
C ARG A 277 -8.93 -5.45 8.05
N ILE A 278 -8.89 -4.96 9.28
CA ILE A 278 -8.54 -5.74 10.47
C ILE A 278 -9.77 -6.51 10.89
N ASP A 279 -10.00 -7.64 10.23
CA ASP A 279 -11.11 -8.56 10.50
C ASP A 279 -10.61 -9.90 11.09
N ALA A 280 -11.50 -10.86 11.31
CA ALA A 280 -11.14 -12.13 11.92
C ALA A 280 -10.21 -12.96 11.02
N ALA A 281 -10.50 -13.01 9.71
CA ALA A 281 -9.71 -13.76 8.74
C ALA A 281 -8.28 -13.22 8.64
N MET A 282 -8.13 -11.88 8.67
CA MET A 282 -6.81 -11.24 8.70
C MET A 282 -5.98 -11.66 9.91
N LEU A 283 -6.59 -11.58 11.10
CA LEU A 283 -5.93 -11.90 12.36
C LEU A 283 -5.54 -13.37 12.43
N GLU A 284 -6.38 -14.25 11.87
CA GLU A 284 -6.14 -15.69 11.85
C GLU A 284 -4.84 -16.04 11.10
N TRP A 285 -4.69 -15.60 9.84
CA TRP A 285 -3.47 -15.95 9.10
C TRP A 285 -2.22 -15.25 9.64
N PHE A 286 -2.36 -14.02 10.17
CA PHE A 286 -1.22 -13.24 10.61
C PHE A 286 -0.67 -13.70 11.97
N THR A 287 -1.52 -14.24 12.84
CA THR A 287 -1.15 -14.63 14.21
C THR A 287 -1.20 -16.14 14.46
N GLY A 288 -1.78 -16.92 13.55
CA GLY A 288 -1.99 -18.37 13.68
C GLY A 288 -0.76 -19.24 13.43
N HIS A 289 0.46 -18.70 13.51
CA HIS A 289 1.68 -19.41 13.17
C HIS A 289 2.87 -19.04 14.08
N ARG A 290 3.97 -19.79 14.00
CA ARG A 290 5.15 -19.65 14.87
C ARG A 290 5.91 -18.32 14.76
N LEU A 291 5.78 -17.57 13.66
CA LEU A 291 6.50 -16.31 13.48
C LEU A 291 5.87 -15.23 14.34
N GLN A 292 6.70 -14.51 15.11
CA GLN A 292 6.23 -13.40 15.95
C GLN A 292 5.62 -12.30 15.06
N PRO A 293 4.34 -11.93 15.26
CA PRO A 293 3.67 -10.92 14.45
C PRO A 293 3.99 -9.51 14.92
N ILE A 294 4.46 -8.67 13.99
CA ILE A 294 4.79 -7.26 14.23
C ILE A 294 4.08 -6.42 13.16
N MET A 295 3.44 -5.32 13.55
CA MET A 295 2.88 -4.37 12.59
C MET A 295 3.41 -2.96 12.84
N VAL A 296 3.94 -2.36 11.78
CA VAL A 296 4.31 -0.94 11.74
C VAL A 296 3.24 -0.22 10.94
N ILE A 297 2.42 0.58 11.61
CA ILE A 297 1.42 1.43 10.98
C ILE A 297 2.04 2.77 10.55
N HIS A 298 1.32 3.48 9.68
CA HIS A 298 1.71 4.82 9.21
C HIS A 298 0.62 5.86 9.50
N ALA A 299 0.76 6.58 10.61
CA ALA A 299 0.00 7.78 10.93
C ALA A 299 0.94 8.97 11.16
N ASN A 300 0.58 10.12 10.60
CA ASN A 300 1.31 11.38 10.71
C ASN A 300 0.62 12.41 11.60
N HIS A 301 -0.69 12.30 11.83
CA HIS A 301 -1.48 13.28 12.57
C HIS A 301 -2.45 12.62 13.56
N PRO A 302 -2.68 13.16 14.77
CA PRO A 302 -3.59 12.56 15.76
C PRO A 302 -5.03 12.43 15.23
N ASN A 303 -5.48 13.31 14.33
CA ASN A 303 -6.82 13.23 13.72
C ASN A 303 -6.99 11.99 12.83
N GLU A 304 -5.90 11.31 12.45
CA GLU A 304 -5.98 10.01 11.77
C GLU A 304 -6.36 8.88 12.72
N LEU A 305 -6.38 9.08 14.03
CA LEU A 305 -6.56 8.01 15.02
C LEU A 305 -7.93 8.10 15.71
N ASP A 306 -8.99 7.92 14.93
CA ASP A 306 -10.37 7.91 15.43
C ASP A 306 -10.72 6.65 16.26
N ALA A 307 -11.99 6.49 16.60
CA ALA A 307 -12.46 5.36 17.39
C ALA A 307 -12.39 4.02 16.65
N ASP A 308 -12.54 4.00 15.32
CA ASP A 308 -12.51 2.76 14.54
C ASP A 308 -11.08 2.30 14.31
N VAL A 309 -10.14 3.22 14.12
CA VAL A 309 -8.70 2.94 14.17
C VAL A 309 -8.31 2.39 15.54
N ALA A 310 -8.78 3.00 16.62
CA ALA A 310 -8.51 2.52 17.98
C ALA A 310 -8.99 1.07 18.19
N LYS A 311 -10.21 0.73 17.75
CA LYS A 311 -10.74 -0.63 17.79
C LYS A 311 -9.89 -1.60 16.96
N ALA A 312 -9.44 -1.20 15.77
CA ALA A 312 -8.58 -2.03 14.94
C ALA A 312 -7.23 -2.32 15.64
N MET A 313 -6.62 -1.31 16.28
CA MET A 313 -5.38 -1.49 17.05
C MET A 313 -5.58 -2.41 18.26
N GLN A 314 -6.68 -2.23 19.00
CA GLN A 314 -7.03 -3.10 20.13
C GLN A 314 -7.20 -4.56 19.71
N ARG A 315 -7.79 -4.82 18.54
CA ARG A 315 -7.94 -6.19 18.00
C ARG A 315 -6.61 -6.84 17.60
N LEU A 316 -5.66 -6.05 17.09
CA LEU A 316 -4.31 -6.54 16.81
C LEU A 316 -3.56 -6.82 18.13
N ALA A 317 -3.60 -5.88 19.07
CA ALA A 317 -2.94 -6.00 20.36
C ALA A 317 -3.48 -7.19 21.18
N SER A 318 -4.80 -7.45 21.16
CA SER A 318 -5.40 -8.60 21.84
C SER A 318 -5.01 -9.96 21.26
N ARG A 319 -4.42 -9.98 20.06
CA ARG A 319 -3.83 -11.17 19.42
C ARG A 319 -2.30 -11.23 19.58
N GLY A 320 -1.73 -10.41 20.46
CA GLY A 320 -0.30 -10.40 20.75
C GLY A 320 0.57 -9.75 19.67
N VAL A 321 -0.02 -8.99 18.74
CA VAL A 321 0.74 -8.26 17.72
C VAL A 321 1.48 -7.09 18.36
N ALA A 322 2.80 -7.01 18.16
CA ALA A 322 3.57 -5.83 18.56
C ALA A 322 3.31 -4.68 17.58
N LEU A 323 2.84 -3.53 18.08
CA LEU A 323 2.40 -2.40 17.28
C LEU A 323 3.34 -1.20 17.39
N PHE A 324 3.77 -0.68 16.24
CA PHE A 324 4.63 0.48 16.14
C PHE A 324 4.06 1.49 15.14
N ASN A 325 4.38 2.77 15.28
CA ASN A 325 4.05 3.80 14.29
C ASN A 325 5.31 4.43 13.70
N GLN A 326 5.38 4.45 12.38
CA GLN A 326 6.29 5.33 11.66
C GLN A 326 5.51 6.54 11.13
N ALA A 327 6.05 7.73 11.33
CA ALA A 327 5.57 8.98 10.77
C ALA A 327 6.66 9.58 9.88
N VAL A 328 6.26 10.48 8.98
CA VAL A 328 7.15 11.38 8.25
C VAL A 328 6.87 12.79 8.76
N LEU A 329 7.92 13.57 9.00
CA LEU A 329 7.79 14.98 9.36
C LEU A 329 7.48 15.79 8.09
N LEU A 330 6.29 16.38 8.06
CA LEU A 330 5.69 16.98 6.87
C LEU A 330 5.25 18.41 7.18
N ARG A 331 5.71 19.36 6.35
CA ARG A 331 5.36 20.77 6.46
C ARG A 331 3.86 21.02 6.40
N GLY A 332 3.34 21.75 7.38
CA GLY A 332 1.93 22.09 7.51
C GLY A 332 1.03 20.87 7.77
N VAL A 333 1.59 19.75 8.23
CA VAL A 333 0.81 18.57 8.65
C VAL A 333 1.11 18.26 10.11
N ASN A 334 2.38 18.02 10.44
CA ASN A 334 2.78 17.59 11.78
C ASN A 334 4.11 18.20 12.23
N ASP A 335 4.44 19.38 11.72
CA ASP A 335 5.66 20.15 11.99
C ASP A 335 5.57 21.07 13.22
N HIS A 336 4.60 20.79 14.10
CA HIS A 336 4.40 21.47 15.37
C HIS A 336 4.53 20.50 16.55
N VAL A 337 5.14 20.99 17.64
CA VAL A 337 5.41 20.20 18.85
C VAL A 337 4.12 19.65 19.46
N ASP A 338 3.08 20.48 19.58
CA ASP A 338 1.82 20.06 20.20
C ASP A 338 1.12 18.97 19.37
N VAL A 339 1.23 19.01 18.04
CA VAL A 339 0.69 17.99 17.14
C VAL A 339 1.44 16.66 17.32
N GLN A 340 2.76 16.69 17.39
CA GLN A 340 3.58 15.49 17.61
C GLN A 340 3.37 14.90 19.00
N MET A 341 3.24 15.74 20.03
CA MET A 341 2.87 15.30 21.38
C MET A 341 1.50 14.62 21.39
N ALA A 342 0.51 15.23 20.75
CA ALA A 342 -0.83 14.66 20.64
C ALA A 342 -0.81 13.33 19.88
N LEU A 343 -0.05 13.23 18.78
CA LEU A 343 0.13 11.98 18.04
C LEU A 343 0.74 10.90 18.93
N SER A 344 1.88 11.16 19.57
CA SER A 344 2.55 10.18 20.44
C SER A 344 1.65 9.69 21.57
N LYS A 345 0.96 10.60 22.26
CA LYS A 345 0.03 10.25 23.35
C LYS A 345 -1.15 9.43 22.83
N ARG A 346 -1.71 9.80 21.68
CA ARG A 346 -2.87 9.10 21.09
C ARG A 346 -2.49 7.70 20.61
N LEU A 347 -1.33 7.54 19.96
CA LEU A 347 -0.79 6.24 19.56
C LEU A 347 -0.65 5.30 20.77
N PHE A 348 0.00 5.79 21.82
CA PHE A 348 0.24 4.97 23.01
C PHE A 348 -1.07 4.60 23.72
N ALA A 349 -2.04 5.53 23.78
CA ALA A 349 -3.37 5.27 24.35
C ALA A 349 -4.15 4.15 23.62
N ILE A 350 -3.81 3.86 22.36
CA ILE A 350 -4.41 2.78 21.57
C ILE A 350 -3.48 1.57 21.41
N GLY A 351 -2.43 1.47 22.23
CA GLY A 351 -1.51 0.33 22.25
C GLY A 351 -0.45 0.35 21.15
N VAL A 352 -0.21 1.48 20.50
CA VAL A 352 0.80 1.63 19.44
C VAL A 352 1.99 2.44 19.94
N GLN A 353 3.19 1.89 19.80
CA GLN A 353 4.43 2.54 20.21
C GLN A 353 4.90 3.57 19.16
N PRO A 354 5.09 4.86 19.51
CA PRO A 354 5.79 5.80 18.64
C PRO A 354 7.20 5.29 18.35
N TYR A 355 7.55 5.08 17.08
CA TYR A 355 8.76 4.35 16.69
C TYR A 355 9.75 5.20 15.91
N TYR A 356 9.39 5.60 14.68
CA TYR A 356 10.22 6.48 13.86
C TYR A 356 9.47 7.73 13.46
N LEU A 357 10.17 8.86 13.51
CA LEU A 357 9.83 10.09 12.81
C LEU A 357 10.87 10.29 11.72
N HIS A 358 10.49 10.03 10.47
CA HIS A 358 11.36 10.17 9.32
C HIS A 358 11.43 11.63 8.89
N LEU A 359 12.63 12.12 8.59
CA LEU A 359 12.76 13.23 7.65
C LEU A 359 12.21 12.80 6.30
N LEU A 360 11.69 13.75 5.53
CA LEU A 360 11.14 13.48 4.21
C LEU A 360 12.21 12.89 3.29
N ASP A 361 11.97 11.69 2.78
CA ASP A 361 12.75 11.15 1.67
C ASP A 361 12.50 12.02 0.44
N ARG A 362 13.57 12.53 -0.18
CA ARG A 362 13.50 13.49 -1.28
C ARG A 362 13.04 12.85 -2.59
N VAL A 363 11.78 12.42 -2.64
CA VAL A 363 11.14 11.83 -3.82
C VAL A 363 10.57 12.92 -4.74
N GLN A 364 10.79 12.79 -6.04
CA GLN A 364 10.24 13.72 -7.02
C GLN A 364 8.71 13.88 -6.85
N GLY A 365 8.26 15.13 -6.69
CA GLY A 365 6.85 15.49 -6.43
C GLY A 365 6.45 15.66 -4.96
N ALA A 366 7.34 15.47 -3.98
CA ALA A 366 7.02 15.66 -2.55
C ALA A 366 7.68 16.89 -1.90
N ALA A 367 8.41 17.70 -2.68
CA ALA A 367 9.26 18.77 -2.19
C ALA A 367 8.60 19.84 -1.31
N HIS A 368 7.30 20.09 -1.49
CA HIS A 368 6.54 21.07 -0.72
C HIS A 368 6.35 20.64 0.76
N PHE A 369 6.58 19.37 1.09
CA PHE A 369 6.56 18.89 2.47
C PHE A 369 7.88 19.06 3.23
N GLU A 370 8.99 19.37 2.53
CA GLU A 370 10.32 19.36 3.14
C GLU A 370 10.47 20.46 4.21
N LEU A 371 11.14 20.11 5.30
CA LEU A 371 11.52 21.01 6.38
C LEU A 371 13.05 21.03 6.53
N PRO A 372 13.64 22.18 6.91
CA PRO A 372 15.04 22.20 7.32
C PRO A 372 15.28 21.26 8.49
N GLU A 373 16.39 20.54 8.46
CA GLU A 373 16.79 19.64 9.55
C GLU A 373 16.92 20.37 10.90
N ALA A 374 17.34 21.64 10.89
CA ALA A 374 17.40 22.46 12.10
C ALA A 374 16.02 22.63 12.76
N THR A 375 14.94 22.73 11.96
CA THR A 375 13.56 22.78 12.45
C THR A 375 13.16 21.45 13.08
N ALA A 376 13.46 20.34 12.42
CA ALA A 376 13.20 18.99 12.96
C ALA A 376 13.95 18.76 14.28
N SER A 377 15.22 19.18 14.34
CA SER A 377 16.06 19.05 15.54
C SER A 377 15.54 19.88 16.70
N ARG A 378 15.10 21.13 16.44
CA ARG A 378 14.45 21.96 17.46
C ARG A 378 13.17 21.33 17.98
N LEU A 379 12.32 20.84 17.08
CA LEU A 379 11.09 20.14 17.44
C LEU A 379 11.38 18.93 18.33
N MET A 380 12.41 18.14 18.04
CA MET A 380 12.79 16.99 18.88
C MET A 380 13.25 17.38 20.28
N ARG A 381 14.01 18.47 20.44
CA ARG A 381 14.40 18.99 21.76
C ARG A 381 13.19 19.42 22.58
N GLU A 382 12.25 20.13 21.96
CA GLU A 382 11.02 20.55 22.62
C GLU A 382 10.12 19.35 23.00
N LEU A 383 10.07 18.31 22.16
CA LEU A 383 9.38 17.06 22.49
C LEU A 383 10.03 16.32 23.66
N ALA A 384 11.36 16.20 23.65
CA ALA A 384 12.11 15.51 24.71
C ALA A 384 11.93 16.17 26.08
N ALA A 385 11.73 17.50 26.13
CA ALA A 385 11.43 18.22 27.36
C ALA A 385 9.99 18.00 27.88
N LYS A 386 9.06 17.54 27.03
CA LYS A 386 7.62 17.46 27.34
C LYS A 386 7.04 16.05 27.35
N LEU A 387 7.72 15.06 26.77
CA LEU A 387 7.29 13.68 26.69
C LEU A 387 8.20 12.76 27.52
N PRO A 388 7.65 11.71 28.15
CA PRO A 388 8.48 10.64 28.67
C PRO A 388 9.20 9.92 27.51
N GLY A 389 10.38 9.37 27.77
CA GLY A 389 11.25 8.80 26.73
C GLY A 389 10.58 7.70 25.88
N TYR A 390 9.69 6.90 26.47
CA TYR A 390 8.94 5.86 25.73
C TYR A 390 7.85 6.43 24.81
N LEU A 391 7.56 7.73 24.84
CA LEU A 391 6.66 8.39 23.87
C LEU A 391 7.42 9.22 22.83
N LEU A 392 8.74 9.34 22.97
CA LEU A 392 9.58 10.10 22.08
C LEU A 392 9.97 9.22 20.87
N PRO A 393 9.50 9.53 19.65
CA PRO A 393 9.92 8.77 18.47
C PRO A 393 11.40 9.03 18.16
N ARG A 394 12.04 8.11 17.44
CA ARG A 394 13.42 8.32 16.97
C ARG A 394 13.40 9.12 15.67
N LEU A 395 14.04 10.29 15.66
CA LEU A 395 14.23 11.09 14.45
C LEU A 395 15.30 10.41 13.57
N VAL A 396 14.92 10.02 12.36
CA VAL A 396 15.78 9.27 11.44
C VAL A 396 15.67 9.79 10.01
N ARG A 397 16.65 9.42 9.18
CA ARG A 397 16.59 9.56 7.72
C ARG A 397 16.96 8.25 7.05
N GLU A 398 16.46 8.05 5.84
CA GLU A 398 17.05 7.05 4.96
C GLU A 398 18.24 7.64 4.21
N VAL A 399 19.33 6.88 4.11
CA VAL A 399 20.48 7.19 3.27
C VAL A 399 20.78 5.93 2.47
N ALA A 400 20.70 6.02 1.15
CA ALA A 400 20.98 4.87 0.29
C ALA A 400 22.40 4.33 0.52
N GLY A 401 22.53 3.02 0.67
CA GLY A 401 23.80 2.34 0.93
C GLY A 401 24.17 2.20 2.41
N GLU A 402 23.53 2.95 3.31
CA GLU A 402 23.77 2.79 4.75
C GLU A 402 23.12 1.50 5.29
N PRO A 403 23.79 0.77 6.21
CA PRO A 403 23.31 -0.49 6.76
C PRO A 403 22.18 -0.35 7.81
N TRP A 404 21.68 0.86 8.06
CA TRP A 404 20.54 1.13 8.94
C TRP A 404 19.86 2.46 8.61
N LYS A 405 18.70 2.71 9.24
CA LYS A 405 18.08 4.05 9.27
C LYS A 405 18.99 4.98 10.07
N VAL A 406 19.56 6.01 9.45
CA VAL A 406 20.54 6.88 10.08
C VAL A 406 19.84 7.80 11.10
N PRO A 407 20.20 7.75 12.40
CA PRO A 407 19.69 8.68 13.40
C PRO A 407 20.11 10.11 13.06
N VAL A 408 19.21 11.07 13.26
CA VAL A 408 19.53 12.49 13.13
C VAL A 408 19.95 13.00 14.52
N HIS A 409 21.15 13.58 14.59
CA HIS A 409 21.62 14.19 15.83
C HIS A 409 20.90 15.51 16.09
N TRP A 410 20.06 15.56 17.12
CA TRP A 410 19.24 16.74 17.46
C TRP A 410 19.60 17.37 18.81
N THR A 411 20.45 16.71 19.60
CA THR A 411 21.05 17.29 20.82
C THR A 411 22.22 18.19 20.43
N PRO A 412 22.43 19.35 21.11
CA PRO A 412 23.68 20.08 20.98
C PRO A 412 24.84 19.16 21.37
N ASN A 413 25.99 19.29 20.70
CA ASN A 413 27.20 18.67 21.20
C ASN A 413 27.52 19.29 22.57
N PRO A 414 27.85 18.47 23.58
CA PRO A 414 28.16 18.96 24.93
C PRO A 414 29.37 19.89 24.96
#